data_AF-A0A939FGL1-F1
#
_entry.id   AF-A0A939FGL1-F1
#
_cell.length_a   1.000
_cell.length_b   1.000
_cell.length_c   1.000
_cell.angle_alpha   90.00
_cell.angle_beta   90.00
_cell.angle_gamma   90.00
#
_symmetry.space_group_name_H-M   'P 1'
#
loop_
_entity.id
_entity.type
_entity.pdbx_description
1 polymer ?
#
loop_
_entity_poly.entity_id
_entity_poly.type
_entity_poly.pdbx_seq_one_letter_code
_entity_poly.pdbx_strand_id
1 'polypeptide(L)'
;VMYAGRVVETAGARELFARPVMPYTMGLVGAVPRVDSASAVLVPIPGSPPRLGELAGGCPFAERCPLVEERCRDDEPRLRAVPALCPPFPKLS
;
A
#
# COMPACT_ATOMS: atom_id res chain seq x y z
N VAL A 1 -0.05 5.75 -5.63
CA VAL A 1 0.03 4.29 -5.85
C VAL A 1 -1.33 3.79 -6.35
N MET A 2 -1.32 2.86 -7.31
CA MET A 2 -2.54 2.31 -7.92
C MET A 2 -2.58 0.79 -7.81
N TYR A 3 -3.80 0.24 -7.71
CA TYR A 3 -4.04 -1.20 -7.77
C TYR A 3 -5.41 -1.45 -8.40
N ALA A 4 -5.53 -2.49 -9.25
CA ALA A 4 -6.77 -2.85 -9.93
C ALA A 4 -7.48 -1.67 -10.63
N GLY A 5 -6.69 -0.77 -11.26
CA GLY A 5 -7.21 0.40 -11.97
C GLY A 5 -7.62 1.59 -11.09
N ARG A 6 -7.39 1.53 -9.77
CA ARG A 6 -7.84 2.53 -8.81
C ARG A 6 -6.68 3.13 -8.03
N VAL A 7 -6.81 4.39 -7.64
CA VAL A 7 -5.87 5.02 -6.69
C VAL A 7 -6.13 4.43 -5.31
N VAL A 8 -5.09 3.91 -4.67
CA VAL A 8 -5.17 3.22 -3.38
C VAL A 8 -4.38 3.91 -2.27
N GLU A 9 -3.42 4.76 -2.64
CA GLU A 9 -2.68 5.60 -1.71
C GLU A 9 -2.06 6.80 -2.43
N THR A 10 -2.09 7.97 -1.81
CA THR A 10 -1.51 9.20 -2.34
C THR A 10 -0.70 9.88 -1.24
N ALA A 11 0.61 10.01 -1.44
CA ALA A 11 1.52 10.72 -0.56
C ALA A 11 2.79 11.12 -1.32
N GLY A 12 3.63 11.94 -0.71
CA GLY A 12 4.95 12.27 -1.27
C GLY A 12 5.84 11.02 -1.34
N ALA A 13 6.78 10.97 -2.30
CA ALA A 13 7.63 9.79 -2.49
C ALA A 13 8.36 9.37 -1.20
N ARG A 14 8.97 10.31 -0.47
CA ARG A 14 9.64 10.03 0.82
C ARG A 14 8.69 9.46 1.86
N GLU A 15 7.46 9.96 1.92
CA GLU A 15 6.44 9.49 2.86
C GLU A 15 5.98 8.08 2.52
N LEU A 16 5.82 7.75 1.24
CA LEU A 16 5.50 6.39 0.79
C LEU A 16 6.58 5.36 1.20
N PHE A 17 7.86 5.73 1.14
CA PHE A 17 8.95 4.84 1.59
C PHE A 17 9.08 4.76 3.11
N ALA A 18 8.75 5.84 3.83
CA ALA A 18 8.92 5.92 5.28
C ALA A 18 7.71 5.38 6.05
N ARG A 19 6.49 5.67 5.59
CA ARG A 19 5.23 5.39 6.30
C ARG A 19 4.10 5.05 5.31
N PRO A 20 4.26 4.00 4.49
CA PRO A 20 3.15 3.51 3.68
C PRO A 20 2.00 3.05 4.58
N VAL A 21 0.79 3.50 4.30
CA VAL A 21 -0.42 3.16 5.09
C VAL A 21 -1.17 1.99 4.46
N MET A 22 -1.21 1.92 3.14
CA MET A 22 -2.00 0.92 2.46
C MET A 22 -1.23 -0.42 2.37
N PRO A 23 -1.84 -1.57 2.75
CA PRO A 23 -1.14 -2.86 2.81
C PRO A 23 -0.43 -3.29 1.52
N TYR A 24 -1.00 -3.01 0.35
CA TYR A 24 -0.31 -3.28 -0.91
C TYR A 24 0.90 -2.35 -1.11
N THR A 25 0.85 -1.08 -0.70
CA THR A 25 2.02 -0.19 -0.74
C THR A 25 3.10 -0.65 0.23
N MET A 26 2.73 -1.11 1.43
CA MET A 26 3.67 -1.69 2.40
C MET A 26 4.41 -2.88 1.78
N GLY A 27 3.69 -3.78 1.13
CA GLY A 27 4.27 -4.92 0.44
C GLY A 27 5.19 -4.52 -0.73
N LEU A 28 4.81 -3.50 -1.51
CA LEU A 28 5.67 -2.97 -2.58
C LEU A 28 6.98 -2.43 -2.01
N VAL A 29 6.92 -1.59 -0.96
CA VAL A 29 8.11 -1.01 -0.33
C VAL A 29 8.99 -2.09 0.32
N GLY A 30 8.39 -3.10 0.95
CA GLY A 30 9.10 -4.24 1.54
C GLY A 30 9.74 -5.19 0.52
N ALA A 31 9.29 -5.17 -0.73
CA ALA A 31 9.85 -5.94 -1.83
C ALA A 31 10.97 -5.20 -2.59
N VAL A 32 11.20 -3.91 -2.31
CA VAL A 32 12.27 -3.12 -2.94
C VAL A 32 13.61 -3.42 -2.24
N PRO A 33 14.63 -3.89 -2.97
CA PRO A 33 15.97 -4.05 -2.43
C PRO A 33 16.54 -2.72 -1.92
N ARG A 34 17.04 -2.74 -0.69
CA ARG A 34 17.75 -1.60 -0.13
C ARG A 34 19.22 -1.63 -0.51
N VAL A 35 19.71 -0.51 -1.06
CA VAL A 35 21.12 -0.35 -1.47
C VAL A 35 22.08 -0.22 -0.30
N ASP A 36 21.60 0.22 0.86
CA ASP A 36 22.38 0.40 2.09
C ASP A 36 22.44 -0.88 2.96
N SER A 37 21.64 -1.90 2.62
CA SER A 37 21.48 -3.10 3.43
C SER A 37 21.21 -4.31 2.53
N ALA A 38 22.30 -4.96 2.10
CA ALA A 38 22.28 -6.17 1.27
C ALA A 38 21.61 -7.38 1.95
N SER A 39 21.32 -7.31 3.25
CA SER A 39 20.82 -8.41 4.09
C SER A 39 19.34 -8.26 4.48
N ALA A 40 18.61 -7.26 3.96
CA ALA A 40 17.19 -7.13 4.24
C ALA A 40 16.39 -8.25 3.56
N VAL A 41 15.61 -9.00 4.36
CA VAL A 41 14.69 -10.03 3.84
C VAL A 41 13.58 -9.35 3.05
N LEU A 42 13.52 -9.63 1.75
CA LEU A 42 12.44 -9.15 0.88
C LEU A 42 11.18 -9.95 1.15
N VAL A 43 10.07 -9.25 1.41
CA VAL A 43 8.76 -9.88 1.61
C VAL A 43 7.92 -9.63 0.36
N PRO A 44 7.87 -10.57 -0.60
CA PRO A 44 7.03 -10.41 -1.77
C PRO A 44 5.54 -10.49 -1.39
N ILE A 45 4.69 -9.80 -2.14
CA ILE A 45 3.24 -9.91 -1.98
C ILE A 45 2.79 -11.23 -2.62
N PRO A 46 2.20 -12.17 -1.85
CA PRO A 46 1.83 -13.47 -2.38
C PRO A 46 0.71 -13.37 -3.43
N GLY A 47 0.65 -14.36 -4.32
CA GLY A 47 -0.40 -14.49 -5.33
C GLY A 47 -0.29 -13.48 -6.49
N SER A 48 -1.27 -13.58 -7.39
CA SER A 48 -1.37 -12.73 -8.59
C SER A 48 -2.42 -11.63 -8.42
N PRO A 49 -2.25 -10.46 -9.07
CA PRO A 49 -3.30 -9.45 -9.15
C PRO A 49 -4.59 -10.02 -9.77
N PRO A 50 -5.79 -9.57 -9.32
CA PRO A 50 -7.06 -9.98 -9.91
C PRO A 50 -7.18 -9.44 -11.33
N ARG A 51 -7.96 -10.12 -12.16
CA ARG A 51 -8.34 -9.60 -13.47
C ARG A 51 -9.35 -8.47 -13.29
N LEU A 52 -9.16 -7.36 -13.99
CA LEU A 52 -10.00 -6.16 -13.85
C LEU A 52 -11.49 -6.41 -14.14
N GLY A 53 -11.84 -7.42 -14.95
CA GLY A 53 -13.23 -7.78 -15.26
C GLY A 53 -13.87 -8.78 -14.28
N GLU A 54 -13.09 -9.32 -13.32
CA GLU A 54 -13.55 -10.32 -12.34
C GLU A 54 -13.59 -9.74 -10.92
N LEU A 55 -13.50 -8.42 -10.78
CA LEU A 55 -13.58 -7.76 -9.47
C LEU A 55 -14.98 -7.97 -8.89
N ALA A 56 -15.07 -8.86 -7.89
CA ALA A 56 -16.22 -8.97 -7.02
C ALA A 56 -16.40 -7.66 -6.23
N GLY A 57 -17.59 -7.46 -5.65
CA GLY A 57 -17.80 -6.37 -4.70
C GLY A 57 -16.74 -6.35 -3.59
N GLY A 58 -16.58 -5.19 -2.94
CA GLY A 58 -15.59 -5.01 -1.88
C GLY A 58 -14.21 -4.53 -2.35
N CYS A 59 -13.22 -4.70 -1.49
CA CYS A 59 -11.83 -4.30 -1.68
C CYS A 59 -11.10 -5.25 -2.66
N PRO A 60 -10.56 -4.74 -3.78
CA PRO A 60 -9.83 -5.57 -4.76
C PRO A 60 -8.60 -6.30 -4.21
N PHE A 61 -8.06 -5.83 -3.08
CA PHE A 61 -6.87 -6.41 -2.45
C PHE A 61 -7.20 -7.40 -1.33
N ALA A 62 -8.48 -7.64 -1.00
CA ALA A 62 -8.90 -8.44 0.15
C ALA A 62 -8.23 -9.82 0.20
N GLU A 63 -8.22 -10.57 -0.91
CA GLU A 63 -7.65 -11.93 -0.99
C GLU A 63 -6.14 -12.01 -0.76
N ARG A 64 -5.43 -10.87 -0.84
CA ARG A 64 -3.97 -10.77 -0.70
C ARG A 64 -3.56 -9.89 0.48
N CYS A 65 -4.54 -9.29 1.16
CA CYS A 65 -4.30 -8.36 2.23
C CYS A 65 -4.07 -9.13 3.55
N PRO A 66 -2.90 -8.98 4.21
CA PRO A 66 -2.67 -9.60 5.51
C PRO A 66 -3.52 -8.99 6.63
N LEU A 67 -4.13 -7.82 6.38
CA LEU A 67 -5.02 -7.11 7.30
C LEU A 67 -6.48 -7.16 6.83
N VAL A 68 -6.87 -8.17 6.03
CA VAL A 68 -8.24 -8.32 5.55
C VAL A 68 -9.21 -8.55 6.71
N GLU A 69 -10.37 -7.90 6.64
CA GLU A 69 -11.50 -8.10 7.54
C GLU A 69 -12.77 -8.37 6.72
N GLU A 70 -13.83 -8.90 7.34
CA GLU A 70 -15.08 -9.22 6.63
C GLU A 70 -15.66 -8.01 5.89
N ARG A 71 -15.64 -6.82 6.50
CA ARG A 71 -16.09 -5.56 5.85
C ARG A 71 -15.34 -5.23 4.55
N CYS A 72 -14.12 -5.72 4.37
CA CYS A 72 -13.35 -5.51 3.15
C CYS A 72 -13.83 -6.40 2.00
N ARG A 73 -14.57 -7.49 2.27
CA ARG A 73 -15.17 -8.32 1.23
C ARG A 73 -16.53 -7.77 0.78
N ASP A 74 -17.20 -7.04 1.66
CA ASP A 74 -18.51 -6.46 1.37
C ASP A 74 -18.42 -5.06 0.76
N ASP A 75 -17.50 -4.20 1.22
CA ASP A 75 -17.37 -2.82 0.76
C ASP A 75 -15.92 -2.40 0.54
N GLU A 76 -15.72 -1.49 -0.41
CA GLU A 76 -14.41 -0.92 -0.70
C GLU A 76 -14.12 0.25 0.23
N PRO A 77 -13.02 0.21 1.02
CA PRO A 77 -12.64 1.34 1.86
C PRO A 77 -12.41 2.60 1.02
N ARG A 78 -13.11 3.68 1.36
CA ARG A 78 -12.93 4.97 0.68
C ARG A 78 -11.56 5.55 0.99
N LEU A 79 -10.94 6.15 -0.03
CA LEU A 79 -9.78 7.00 0.15
C LEU A 79 -10.13 8.14 1.11
N ARG A 80 -9.31 8.28 2.15
CA ARG A 80 -9.46 9.31 3.16
C ARG A 80 -8.09 9.92 3.46
N ALA A 81 -8.08 11.21 3.75
CA ALA A 81 -6.89 11.87 4.24
C ALA A 81 -6.52 11.26 5.60
N VAL A 82 -5.27 10.81 5.73
CA VAL A 82 -4.70 10.38 7.00
C VAL A 82 -3.81 11.53 7.47
N PRO A 83 -3.97 12.03 8.71
CA PRO A 83 -3.11 13.10 9.19
C PRO A 83 -1.65 12.65 9.14
N ALA A 84 -0.81 13.44 8.48
CA ALA A 84 0.63 13.23 8.48
C ALA A 84 1.11 13.37 9.93
N LEU A 85 1.50 12.25 10.54
CA LEU A 85 2.04 12.22 11.90
C LEU A 85 3.51 12.70 11.95
N CYS A 86 4.01 13.35 10.90
CA CYS A 86 5.33 13.94 10.86
C CYS A 86 5.18 15.45 10.63
N PRO A 87 5.72 16.31 11.52
CA PRO A 87 5.76 17.74 11.23
C PRO A 87 6.58 17.96 9.96
N PRO A 88 6.27 18.98 9.14
CA PRO A 88 7.14 19.36 8.03
C PRO A 88 8.50 19.71 8.63
N PHE A 89 9.54 18.93 8.31
CA PHE A 89 10.90 19.30 8.67
C PHE A 89 11.19 20.71 8.10
N PRO A 90 11.81 21.62 8.88
CA PRO A 90 12.23 22.90 8.34
C PRO A 90 13.17 22.63 7.17
N LYS A 91 12.93 23.31 6.04
CA LYS A 91 13.81 23.21 4.88
C LYS A 91 15.23 23.55 5.33
N LEU A 92 16.15 22.60 5.26
CA LEU A 92 17.58 22.92 5.33
C LEU A 92 17.87 23.87 4.15
N SER A 93 18.17 25.12 4.49
CA SER A 93 18.87 26.08 3.62
C SER A 93 20.36 25.84 3.72
#